data_AF-A0A229QXC9-F1
#
_entry.id   AF-A0A229QXC9-F1
#
_cell.length_a   1.000
_cell.length_b   1.000
_cell.length_c   1.000
_cell.angle_alpha   90.00
_cell.angle_beta   90.00
_cell.angle_gamma   90.00
#
_symmetry.space_group_name_H-M   'P 1'
#
loop_
_entity.id
_entity.type
_entity.pdbx_description
1 polymer ?
#
loop_
_entity_poly.entity_id
_entity_poly.type
_entity_poly.pdbx_seq_one_letter_code
_entity_poly.pdbx_strand_id
1 'polypeptide(L)'
;EGADWTETRVGTNAIGTALAEAAPVELLAGEHFEQGQHPWYCTASPVHDPRTGDLLGVIDVSGPALTLHPAIGALVETGRRLAESELWRHHQQGLDRLRRTAEPVVAGAGGPALLVDDDGWVAHSAGIVPGARIAAPVEGRILAVPGLGACLPERLTEGWLVRPADTARRVRLDLELGHAPLLRMRSGDVGWVRTVTPRHAGILVQLRTAGPAGLSAEALSRALYGDAEHLVTVRAEVSRLRRLLGAIVDTRPYRLAAGVDLSVHKGLEVGG
;
A
#
# COMPACT_ATOMS: atom_id res chain seq x y z
N GLU A 1 21.56 -24.01 5.67
CA GLU A 1 20.59 -24.35 6.74
C GLU A 1 19.90 -23.08 7.21
N GLY A 2 18.67 -23.21 7.72
CA GLY A 2 17.90 -22.12 8.35
C GLY A 2 17.17 -22.65 9.57
N ALA A 3 16.78 -21.75 10.47
CA ALA A 3 16.01 -22.07 11.67
C ALA A 3 14.81 -21.13 11.78
N ASP A 4 13.72 -21.62 12.34
CA ASP A 4 12.51 -20.85 12.61
C ASP A 4 12.64 -20.17 13.99
N TRP A 5 12.63 -18.84 13.99
CA TRP A 5 12.83 -17.96 15.15
C TRP A 5 11.54 -17.22 15.56
N THR A 6 10.38 -17.70 15.10
CA THR A 6 9.10 -17.16 15.57
C THR A 6 8.99 -17.24 17.09
N GLU A 7 8.36 -16.24 17.72
CA GLU A 7 8.18 -16.26 19.18
C GLU A 7 7.39 -17.49 19.64
N THR A 8 6.46 -17.98 18.81
CA THR A 8 5.71 -19.22 19.09
C THR A 8 6.60 -20.46 19.21
N ARG A 9 7.80 -20.42 18.62
CA ARG A 9 8.73 -21.55 18.59
C ARG A 9 9.88 -21.41 19.58
N VAL A 10 10.42 -20.20 19.74
CA VAL A 10 11.64 -19.94 20.52
C VAL A 10 11.38 -19.13 21.79
N GLY A 11 10.19 -18.56 21.94
CA GLY A 11 9.90 -17.53 22.94
C GLY A 11 10.46 -16.16 22.55
N THR A 12 10.34 -15.17 23.44
CA THR A 12 10.83 -13.80 23.23
C THR A 12 12.28 -13.81 22.78
N ASN A 13 12.52 -13.29 21.58
CA ASN A 13 13.82 -13.18 20.92
C ASN A 13 13.77 -12.03 19.91
N ALA A 14 14.89 -11.37 19.62
CA ALA A 14 14.85 -10.10 18.89
C ALA A 14 14.28 -10.24 17.47
N ILE A 15 14.53 -11.37 16.78
CA ILE A 15 13.99 -11.65 15.44
C ILE A 15 12.46 -11.78 15.50
N GLY A 16 11.96 -12.68 16.34
CA GLY A 16 10.53 -12.95 16.48
C GLY A 16 9.75 -11.71 16.95
N THR A 17 10.27 -11.04 17.97
CA THR A 17 9.65 -9.83 18.54
C THR A 17 9.66 -8.68 17.53
N ALA A 18 10.75 -8.43 16.81
CA ALA A 18 10.79 -7.37 15.79
C ALA A 18 9.81 -7.63 14.63
N LEU A 19 9.61 -8.89 14.26
CA LEU A 19 8.62 -9.27 13.25
C LEU A 19 7.17 -9.10 13.77
N ALA A 20 6.91 -9.47 15.03
CA ALA A 20 5.59 -9.34 15.64
C ALA A 20 5.17 -7.88 15.85
N GLU A 21 6.10 -7.06 16.36
CA GLU A 21 5.87 -5.64 16.64
C GLU A 21 6.01 -4.74 15.41
N ALA A 22 6.57 -5.25 14.31
CA ALA A 22 6.97 -4.48 13.14
C ALA A 22 7.80 -3.23 13.50
N ALA A 23 8.61 -3.35 14.56
CA ALA A 23 9.45 -2.30 15.11
C ALA A 23 10.87 -2.82 15.42
N PRO A 24 11.89 -1.94 15.44
CA PRO A 24 13.22 -2.33 15.90
C PRO A 24 13.20 -2.79 17.36
N VAL A 25 13.95 -3.85 17.66
CA VAL A 25 14.04 -4.47 18.99
C VAL A 25 15.50 -4.71 19.34
N GLU A 26 15.86 -4.44 20.59
CA GLU A 26 17.12 -4.85 21.18
C GLU A 26 16.82 -5.64 22.45
N LEU A 27 17.40 -6.83 22.58
CA LEU A 27 17.29 -7.69 23.75
C LEU A 27 18.69 -8.03 24.27
N LEU A 28 18.83 -8.03 25.59
CA LEU A 28 20.06 -8.32 26.30
C LEU A 28 19.84 -9.44 27.32
N ALA A 29 20.67 -10.48 27.22
CA ALA A 29 20.78 -11.55 28.21
C ALA A 29 19.41 -12.11 28.65
N GLY A 30 19.02 -11.88 29.92
CA GLY A 30 17.80 -12.40 30.53
C GLY A 30 16.49 -11.89 29.92
N GLU A 31 16.53 -10.92 29.02
CA GLU A 31 15.37 -10.47 28.24
C GLU A 31 14.94 -11.51 27.19
N HIS A 32 15.83 -12.44 26.83
CA HIS A 32 15.45 -13.62 26.06
C HIS A 32 14.68 -14.60 26.92
N PHE A 33 13.63 -15.20 26.35
CA PHE A 33 12.82 -16.19 27.06
C PHE A 33 13.61 -17.47 27.38
N GLU A 34 14.35 -18.00 26.41
CA GLU A 34 15.13 -19.23 26.56
C GLU A 34 16.45 -18.95 27.29
N GLN A 35 16.73 -19.70 28.36
CA GLN A 35 17.95 -19.52 29.16
C GLN A 35 19.23 -19.73 28.36
N GLY A 36 19.20 -20.63 27.37
CA GLY A 36 20.32 -20.85 26.45
C GLY A 36 20.73 -19.58 25.66
N GLN A 37 19.86 -18.58 25.57
CA GLN A 37 20.12 -17.32 24.88
C GLN A 37 20.63 -16.20 25.82
N HIS A 38 20.62 -16.41 27.14
CA HIS A 38 21.09 -15.42 28.13
C HIS A 38 22.56 -14.98 27.98
N PRO A 39 23.47 -15.74 27.35
CA PRO A 39 24.81 -15.24 27.05
C PRO A 39 24.90 -14.19 25.94
N TRP A 40 23.79 -13.86 25.25
CA TRP A 40 23.78 -13.04 24.03
C TRP A 40 23.03 -11.72 24.20
N TYR A 41 23.43 -10.72 23.42
CA TYR A 41 22.58 -9.62 22.99
C TYR A 41 22.12 -9.89 21.56
N CYS A 42 20.98 -9.33 21.19
CA CYS A 42 20.42 -9.36 19.84
C CYS A 42 19.81 -7.99 19.51
N THR A 43 20.22 -7.39 18.40
CA THR A 43 19.64 -6.13 17.90
C THR A 43 19.06 -6.37 16.51
N ALA A 44 17.75 -6.23 16.37
CA ALA A 44 16.97 -6.58 15.20
C ALA A 44 16.17 -5.38 14.66
N SER A 45 16.09 -5.24 13.34
CA SER A 45 15.29 -4.19 12.69
C SER A 45 14.52 -4.73 11.47
N PRO A 46 13.20 -4.53 11.39
CA PRO A 46 12.34 -5.12 10.37
C PRO A 46 12.48 -4.43 9.01
N VAL A 47 12.72 -5.19 7.95
CA VAL A 47 12.81 -4.71 6.57
C VAL A 47 11.42 -4.68 5.94
N HIS A 48 11.02 -3.54 5.40
CA HIS A 48 9.73 -3.39 4.71
C HIS A 48 9.92 -3.23 3.20
N ASP A 49 8.97 -3.70 2.42
CA ASP A 49 8.93 -3.41 0.99
C ASP A 49 8.66 -1.91 0.79
N PRO A 50 9.57 -1.13 0.19
CA PRO A 50 9.36 0.30 0.01
C PRO A 50 8.19 0.64 -0.94
N ARG A 51 7.71 -0.33 -1.72
CA ARG A 51 6.61 -0.18 -2.68
C ARG A 51 5.24 -0.37 -2.04
N THR A 52 5.13 -1.34 -1.13
CA THR A 52 3.84 -1.76 -0.55
C THR A 52 3.73 -1.44 0.93
N GLY A 53 4.87 -1.29 1.62
CA GLY A 53 4.98 -1.20 3.07
C GLY A 53 4.80 -2.54 3.78
N ASP A 54 4.79 -3.66 3.05
CA ASP A 54 4.67 -4.99 3.67
C ASP A 54 5.97 -5.37 4.38
N LEU A 55 5.86 -6.06 5.51
CA LEU A 55 7.00 -6.61 6.23
C LEU A 55 7.59 -7.78 5.43
N LEU A 56 8.86 -7.66 5.03
CA LEU A 56 9.56 -8.67 4.22
C LEU A 56 10.47 -9.59 5.05
N GLY A 57 10.99 -9.09 6.17
CA GLY A 57 11.93 -9.82 7.00
C GLY A 57 12.58 -8.93 8.05
N VAL A 58 13.75 -9.35 8.55
CA VAL A 58 14.48 -8.65 9.61
C VAL A 58 15.98 -8.71 9.33
N ILE A 59 16.70 -7.67 9.75
CA ILE A 59 18.17 -7.70 9.87
C ILE A 59 18.47 -7.75 11.37
N ASP A 60 19.25 -8.75 11.78
CA ASP A 60 19.66 -8.95 13.16
C ASP A 60 21.19 -9.00 13.27
N VAL A 61 21.72 -8.43 14.35
CA VAL A 61 23.10 -8.66 14.79
C VAL A 61 23.05 -9.16 16.22
N SER A 62 23.58 -10.37 16.42
CA SER A 62 23.73 -11.00 17.72
C SER A 62 25.20 -11.07 18.13
N GLY A 63 25.48 -10.99 19.44
CA GLY A 63 26.83 -11.13 19.97
C GLY A 63 26.84 -11.38 21.48
N PRO A 64 27.99 -11.66 22.10
CA PRO A 64 28.06 -11.91 23.55
C PRO A 64 27.52 -10.71 24.35
N ALA A 65 26.64 -10.95 25.33
CA ALA A 65 25.93 -9.90 26.05
C ALA A 65 26.86 -8.82 26.64
N LEU A 66 28.04 -9.22 27.11
CA LEU A 66 29.03 -8.32 27.72
C LEU A 66 29.82 -7.47 26.70
N THR A 67 29.59 -7.66 25.40
CA THR A 67 30.28 -6.94 24.32
C THR A 67 29.35 -6.02 23.53
N LEU A 68 28.13 -5.77 24.02
CA LEU A 68 27.19 -4.86 23.37
C LEU A 68 27.82 -3.47 23.23
N HIS A 69 28.02 -3.03 21.98
CA HIS A 69 28.57 -1.72 21.66
C HIS A 69 27.44 -0.77 21.25
N PRO A 70 27.41 0.50 21.72
CA PRO A 70 26.35 1.46 21.36
C PRO A 70 26.15 1.71 19.86
N ALA A 71 27.10 1.30 19.02
CA ALA A 71 27.06 1.45 17.56
C ALA A 71 26.28 0.33 16.86
N ILE A 72 25.95 -0.78 17.54
CA ILE A 72 25.28 -1.92 16.91
C ILE A 72 23.88 -1.52 16.40
N GLY A 73 23.09 -0.79 17.19
CA GLY A 73 21.79 -0.30 16.72
C GLY A 73 21.88 0.54 15.44
N ALA A 74 22.88 1.43 15.35
CA ALA A 74 23.12 2.22 14.13
C ALA A 74 23.56 1.37 12.93
N LEU A 75 24.37 0.33 13.17
CA LEU A 75 24.79 -0.63 12.14
C LEU A 75 23.59 -1.38 11.57
N VAL A 76 22.74 -1.96 12.44
CA VAL A 76 21.54 -2.71 12.04
C VAL A 76 20.59 -1.81 11.26
N GLU A 77 20.34 -0.59 11.75
CA GLU A 77 19.48 0.38 11.06
C GLU A 77 20.06 0.81 9.70
N THR A 78 21.38 0.95 9.58
CA THR A 78 22.04 1.25 8.30
C THR A 78 21.90 0.09 7.32
N GLY A 79 22.08 -1.15 7.79
CA GLY A 79 21.83 -2.35 7.00
C GLY A 79 20.39 -2.41 6.47
N ARG A 80 19.40 -2.11 7.33
CA ARG A 80 17.98 -2.08 6.95
C ARG A 80 17.72 -1.07 5.85
N ARG A 81 18.21 0.17 6.03
CA ARG A 81 18.06 1.23 5.02
C ARG A 81 18.72 0.89 3.69
N LEU A 82 19.88 0.24 3.71
CA LEU A 82 20.57 -0.20 2.50
C LEU A 82 19.75 -1.27 1.76
N ALA A 83 19.22 -2.25 2.49
CA ALA A 83 18.36 -3.29 1.92
C ALA A 83 17.11 -2.69 1.26
N GLU A 84 16.40 -1.80 1.94
CA GLU A 84 15.22 -1.12 1.38
C GLU A 84 15.56 -0.25 0.16
N SER A 85 16.71 0.42 0.19
CA SER A 85 17.21 1.21 -0.95
C SER A 85 17.52 0.34 -2.18
N GLU A 86 18.08 -0.86 -1.97
CA GLU A 86 18.32 -1.84 -3.03
C GLU A 86 17.01 -2.33 -3.65
N LEU A 87 16.03 -2.69 -2.81
CA LEU A 87 14.69 -3.10 -3.26
C LEU A 87 14.03 -2.00 -4.11
N TRP A 88 14.12 -0.75 -3.67
CA TRP A 88 13.61 0.39 -4.43
C TRP A 88 14.32 0.55 -5.78
N ARG A 89 15.65 0.43 -5.80
CA ARG A 89 16.44 0.55 -7.03
C ARG A 89 16.10 -0.54 -8.03
N HIS A 90 16.00 -1.79 -7.59
CA HIS A 90 15.58 -2.92 -8.44
C HIS A 90 14.21 -2.68 -9.06
N HIS A 91 13.26 -2.14 -8.28
CA HIS A 91 11.95 -1.78 -8.80
C HIS A 91 12.01 -0.68 -9.87
N GLN A 92 12.76 0.40 -9.62
CA GLN A 92 12.95 1.47 -10.61
C GLN A 92 13.55 0.95 -11.93
N GLN A 93 14.55 0.06 -11.84
CA GLN A 93 15.12 -0.60 -13.02
C GLN A 93 14.10 -1.47 -13.76
N GLY A 94 13.18 -2.12 -13.04
CA GLY A 94 12.05 -2.85 -13.60
C GLY A 94 11.10 -1.93 -14.39
N LEU A 95 10.71 -0.80 -13.82
CA LEU A 95 9.86 0.19 -14.50
C LEU A 95 10.56 0.78 -15.73
N ASP A 96 11.85 1.09 -15.64
CA ASP A 96 12.64 1.58 -16.79
C ASP A 96 12.79 0.54 -17.90
N ARG A 97 12.83 -0.75 -17.54
CA ARG A 97 12.83 -1.84 -18.52
C ARG A 97 11.48 -1.92 -19.22
N LEU A 98 10.38 -1.99 -18.46
CA LEU A 98 9.01 -2.01 -19.00
C LEU A 98 8.74 -0.81 -19.91
N ARG A 99 9.14 0.39 -19.49
CA ARG A 99 9.01 1.60 -20.31
C ARG A 99 9.71 1.44 -21.65
N ARG A 100 10.98 1.01 -21.66
CA ARG A 100 11.77 0.86 -22.89
C ARG A 100 11.25 -0.24 -23.81
N THR A 101 10.79 -1.37 -23.25
CA THR A 101 10.32 -2.50 -24.05
C THR A 101 8.93 -2.28 -24.65
N ALA A 102 8.06 -1.51 -23.98
CA ALA A 102 6.69 -1.28 -24.41
C ALA A 102 6.41 0.11 -25.00
N GLU A 103 7.39 1.03 -25.05
CA GLU A 103 7.24 2.37 -25.65
C GLU A 103 6.67 2.35 -27.09
N PRO A 104 7.10 1.46 -28.01
CA PRO A 104 6.54 1.41 -29.37
C PRO A 104 5.04 1.07 -29.38
N VAL A 105 4.59 0.23 -28.43
CA VAL A 105 3.19 -0.20 -28.31
C VAL A 105 2.30 0.98 -27.87
N VAL A 106 2.83 1.85 -27.00
CA VAL A 106 2.13 3.06 -26.57
C VAL A 106 2.10 4.11 -27.67
N ALA A 107 3.21 4.32 -28.37
CA ALA A 107 3.28 5.28 -29.48
C ALA A 107 2.30 4.92 -30.61
N GLY A 108 2.16 3.62 -30.93
CA GLY A 108 1.21 3.12 -31.92
C GLY A 108 -0.25 3.10 -31.46
N ALA A 109 -0.52 3.30 -30.16
CA ALA A 109 -1.85 3.14 -29.56
C ALA A 109 -2.88 4.16 -30.05
N GLY A 110 -2.44 5.40 -30.33
CA GLY A 110 -3.33 6.54 -30.58
C GLY A 110 -4.21 6.89 -29.36
N GLY A 111 -3.81 7.91 -28.60
CA GLY A 111 -4.60 8.42 -27.47
C GLY A 111 -3.99 8.12 -26.09
N PRO A 112 -4.73 8.41 -25.01
CA PRO A 112 -4.17 8.36 -23.67
C PRO A 112 -4.03 6.92 -23.14
N ALA A 113 -2.89 6.61 -22.55
CA ALA A 113 -2.56 5.26 -22.06
C ALA A 113 -1.53 5.30 -20.92
N LEU A 114 -1.48 4.22 -20.13
CA LEU A 114 -0.46 3.98 -19.12
C LEU A 114 0.25 2.65 -19.35
N LEU A 115 1.55 2.62 -19.07
CA LEU A 115 2.29 1.38 -18.83
C LEU A 115 2.50 1.23 -17.34
N VAL A 116 2.12 0.07 -16.80
CA VAL A 116 2.21 -0.20 -15.37
C VAL A 116 2.76 -1.60 -15.11
N ASP A 117 3.45 -1.78 -13.98
CA ASP A 117 3.85 -3.11 -13.51
C ASP A 117 2.68 -3.89 -12.90
N ASP A 118 2.96 -5.11 -12.41
CA ASP A 118 1.98 -6.00 -11.77
C ASP A 118 1.37 -5.41 -10.48
N ASP A 119 2.08 -4.49 -9.83
CA ASP A 119 1.64 -3.80 -8.62
C ASP A 119 0.90 -2.49 -8.92
N GLY A 120 0.79 -2.10 -10.20
CA GLY A 120 0.12 -0.90 -10.68
C GLY A 120 1.00 0.37 -10.64
N TRP A 121 2.31 0.25 -10.44
CA TRP A 121 3.24 1.38 -10.53
C TRP A 121 3.37 1.86 -11.96
N VAL A 122 3.30 3.17 -12.17
CA VAL A 122 3.35 3.77 -13.49
C VAL A 122 4.79 3.84 -13.98
N ALA A 123 5.11 3.08 -15.03
CA ALA A 123 6.36 3.15 -15.76
C ALA A 123 6.35 4.27 -16.81
N HIS A 124 5.20 4.50 -17.44
CA HIS A 124 5.04 5.53 -18.48
C HIS A 124 3.58 5.98 -18.60
N SER A 125 3.39 7.21 -19.06
CA SER A 125 2.07 7.79 -19.33
C SER A 125 2.06 8.61 -20.61
N ALA A 126 1.04 8.40 -21.44
CA ALA A 126 0.78 9.19 -22.64
C ALA A 126 -0.56 9.90 -22.51
N GLY A 127 -0.62 11.19 -22.86
CA GLY A 127 -1.86 11.97 -22.93
C GLY A 127 -2.55 12.26 -21.60
N ILE A 128 -1.95 11.88 -20.46
CA ILE A 128 -2.44 12.16 -19.10
C ILE A 128 -1.28 12.33 -18.11
N VAL A 129 -1.57 12.96 -16.97
CA VAL A 129 -0.67 13.04 -15.82
C VAL A 129 -1.24 12.14 -14.71
N PRO A 130 -0.79 10.89 -14.58
CA PRO A 130 -1.27 10.01 -13.52
C PRO A 130 -0.58 10.33 -12.19
N GLY A 131 -1.12 9.78 -11.10
CA GLY A 131 -0.32 9.57 -9.90
C GLY A 131 0.76 8.50 -10.12
N ALA A 132 1.65 8.33 -9.14
CA ALA A 132 2.73 7.34 -9.24
C ALA A 132 2.25 5.87 -9.35
N ARG A 133 1.02 5.58 -8.92
CA ARG A 133 0.48 4.23 -8.83
C ARG A 133 -1.04 4.21 -9.03
N ILE A 134 -1.54 3.26 -9.80
CA ILE A 134 -2.96 2.92 -9.95
C ILE A 134 -3.28 1.61 -9.21
N ALA A 135 -4.52 1.11 -9.28
CA ALA A 135 -4.86 -0.18 -8.69
C ALA A 135 -4.15 -1.28 -9.47
N ALA A 136 -3.67 -2.32 -8.77
CA ALA A 136 -2.98 -3.44 -9.40
C ALA A 136 -3.84 -4.04 -10.52
N PRO A 137 -3.34 -4.12 -11.77
CA PRO A 137 -4.11 -4.66 -12.87
C PRO A 137 -4.43 -6.13 -12.69
N VAL A 138 -5.61 -6.53 -13.13
CA VAL A 138 -6.00 -7.93 -13.23
C VAL A 138 -6.66 -8.13 -14.58
N GLU A 139 -6.23 -9.16 -15.29
CA GLU A 139 -6.75 -9.47 -16.62
C GLU A 139 -8.27 -9.60 -16.61
N GLY A 140 -8.93 -8.98 -17.59
CA GLY A 140 -10.39 -8.97 -17.71
C GLY A 140 -11.14 -8.16 -16.65
N ARG A 141 -10.45 -7.47 -15.72
CA ARG A 141 -11.11 -6.62 -14.71
C ARG A 141 -10.95 -5.14 -15.02
N ILE A 142 -12.08 -4.42 -14.98
CA ILE A 142 -12.12 -2.97 -15.13
C ILE A 142 -11.41 -2.29 -13.95
N LEU A 143 -10.54 -1.35 -14.27
CA LEU A 143 -9.85 -0.45 -13.35
C LEU A 143 -10.43 0.95 -13.47
N ALA A 144 -10.50 1.69 -12.37
CA ALA A 144 -10.80 3.12 -12.43
C ALA A 144 -9.49 3.90 -12.32
N VAL A 145 -9.20 4.74 -13.30
CA VAL A 145 -8.02 5.61 -13.29
C VAL A 145 -8.50 7.04 -13.41
N PRO A 146 -8.33 7.88 -12.37
CA PRO A 146 -8.67 9.30 -12.44
C PRO A 146 -8.04 9.96 -13.66
N GLY A 147 -8.84 10.70 -14.43
CA GLY A 147 -8.42 11.33 -15.69
C GLY A 147 -8.55 10.45 -16.94
N LEU A 148 -8.55 9.11 -16.82
CA LEU A 148 -8.87 8.21 -17.93
C LEU A 148 -10.31 7.68 -17.89
N GLY A 149 -10.89 7.55 -16.69
CA GLY A 149 -12.17 6.90 -16.47
C GLY A 149 -12.03 5.39 -16.23
N ALA A 150 -13.00 4.62 -16.70
CA ALA A 150 -12.93 3.16 -16.67
C ALA A 150 -11.90 2.68 -17.71
N CYS A 151 -11.02 1.78 -17.31
CA CYS A 151 -9.94 1.26 -18.13
C CYS A 151 -9.96 -0.27 -18.11
N LEU A 152 -9.59 -0.87 -19.25
CA LEU A 152 -9.36 -2.31 -19.36
C LEU A 152 -7.84 -2.55 -19.48
N PRO A 153 -7.23 -3.29 -18.55
CA PRO A 153 -5.83 -3.64 -18.64
C PRO A 153 -5.60 -4.76 -19.66
N GLU A 154 -4.56 -4.62 -20.46
CA GLU A 154 -4.07 -5.60 -21.43
C GLU A 154 -2.69 -6.10 -20.98
N ARG A 155 -2.49 -7.42 -20.91
CA ARG A 155 -1.24 -8.01 -20.44
C ARG A 155 -0.14 -7.86 -21.49
N LEU A 156 1.02 -7.40 -21.05
CA LEU A 156 2.28 -7.40 -21.81
C LEU A 156 3.26 -8.42 -21.20
N THR A 157 4.40 -8.62 -21.86
CA THR A 157 5.46 -9.51 -21.39
C THR A 157 5.97 -9.14 -19.99
N GLU A 158 6.20 -7.85 -19.72
CA GLU A 158 6.82 -7.36 -18.49
C GLU A 158 5.92 -6.41 -17.67
N GLY A 159 4.62 -6.36 -17.97
CA GLY A 159 3.68 -5.47 -17.29
C GLY A 159 2.33 -5.39 -17.99
N TRP A 160 1.70 -4.23 -17.94
CA TRP A 160 0.35 -4.01 -18.46
C TRP A 160 0.26 -2.70 -19.23
N LEU A 161 -0.56 -2.74 -20.27
CA LEU A 161 -1.03 -1.56 -20.97
C LEU A 161 -2.44 -1.25 -20.49
N VAL A 162 -2.65 -0.02 -20.02
CA VAL A 162 -3.95 0.42 -19.50
C VAL A 162 -4.46 1.54 -20.39
N ARG A 163 -5.59 1.28 -21.04
CA ARG A 163 -6.29 2.22 -21.91
C ARG A 163 -7.71 2.45 -21.43
N PRO A 164 -8.27 3.63 -21.68
CA PRO A 164 -9.66 3.87 -21.36
C PRO A 164 -10.57 2.96 -22.20
N ALA A 165 -11.61 2.43 -21.56
CA ALA A 165 -12.63 1.61 -22.19
C ALA A 165 -13.66 2.45 -22.98
N ASP A 166 -13.76 3.75 -22.66
CA ASP A 166 -14.67 4.70 -23.30
C ASP A 166 -14.09 6.13 -23.23
N THR A 167 -14.81 7.10 -23.77
CA THR A 167 -14.53 8.54 -23.77
C THR A 167 -14.80 9.21 -22.42
N ALA A 168 -15.63 8.62 -21.56
CA ALA A 168 -15.90 9.15 -20.23
C ALA A 168 -14.63 9.23 -19.38
N ARG A 169 -14.31 10.43 -18.86
CA ARG A 169 -13.08 10.67 -18.07
C ARG A 169 -13.30 10.82 -16.57
N ARG A 170 -14.55 11.02 -16.15
CA ARG A 170 -14.91 11.11 -14.73
C ARG A 170 -15.20 9.73 -14.15
N VAL A 171 -14.78 9.54 -12.91
CA VAL A 171 -15.09 8.35 -12.12
C VAL A 171 -16.14 8.76 -11.09
N ARG A 172 -17.29 8.09 -11.10
CA ARG A 172 -18.33 8.23 -10.07
C ARG A 172 -18.27 7.02 -9.15
N LEU A 173 -18.29 7.27 -7.87
CA LEU A 173 -18.37 6.26 -6.83
C LEU A 173 -19.70 6.44 -6.09
N ASP A 174 -20.42 5.35 -5.92
CA ASP A 174 -21.62 5.30 -5.10
C ASP A 174 -21.35 4.30 -3.95
N LEU A 175 -21.28 4.83 -2.72
CA LEU A 175 -21.04 4.06 -1.52
C LEU A 175 -22.36 3.82 -0.79
N GLU A 176 -22.79 2.57 -0.73
CA GLU A 176 -23.93 2.11 0.06
C GLU A 176 -23.43 1.63 1.42
N LEU A 177 -23.83 2.35 2.48
CA LEU A 177 -23.50 2.01 3.86
C LEU A 177 -24.40 0.90 4.39
N GLY A 178 -23.84 -0.01 5.17
CA GLY A 178 -24.55 -1.11 5.83
C GLY A 178 -23.56 -2.01 6.57
N HIS A 179 -24.02 -3.19 7.01
CA HIS A 179 -23.15 -4.19 7.67
C HIS A 179 -22.03 -4.69 6.75
N ALA A 180 -22.31 -4.81 5.45
CA ALA A 180 -21.35 -5.09 4.40
C ALA A 180 -21.42 -3.97 3.36
N PRO A 181 -20.66 -2.87 3.54
CA PRO A 181 -20.71 -1.73 2.64
C PRO A 181 -20.35 -2.12 1.19
N LEU A 182 -21.11 -1.60 0.25
CA LEU A 182 -20.91 -1.81 -1.18
C LEU A 182 -20.45 -0.52 -1.84
N LEU A 183 -19.38 -0.60 -2.62
CA LEU A 183 -18.86 0.49 -3.42
C LEU A 183 -19.08 0.16 -4.89
N ARG A 184 -19.86 1.00 -5.59
CA ARG A 184 -20.03 0.93 -7.05
C ARG A 184 -19.17 1.99 -7.69
N MET A 185 -18.42 1.63 -8.71
CA MET A 185 -17.68 2.56 -9.55
C MET A 185 -18.31 2.59 -10.93
N ARG A 186 -18.51 3.79 -11.47
CA ARG A 186 -19.01 4.01 -12.83
C ARG A 186 -18.20 5.07 -13.56
N SER A 187 -17.95 4.84 -14.84
CA SER A 187 -17.43 5.84 -15.78
C SER A 187 -18.07 5.57 -17.14
N GLY A 188 -18.94 6.48 -17.57
CA GLY A 188 -19.87 6.18 -18.68
C GLY A 188 -20.77 5.00 -18.31
N ASP A 189 -20.86 4.03 -19.22
CA ASP A 189 -21.63 2.79 -19.03
C ASP A 189 -20.82 1.64 -18.43
N VAL A 190 -19.52 1.86 -18.19
CA VAL A 190 -18.60 0.84 -17.69
C VAL A 190 -18.39 1.04 -16.19
N GLY A 191 -18.35 -0.07 -15.44
CA GLY A 191 -18.24 0.00 -13.99
C GLY A 191 -17.98 -1.34 -13.31
N TRP A 192 -17.85 -1.30 -11.99
CA TRP A 192 -17.76 -2.49 -11.15
C TRP A 192 -18.47 -2.25 -9.82
N VAL A 193 -18.77 -3.34 -9.11
CA VAL A 193 -19.26 -3.32 -7.74
C VAL A 193 -18.34 -4.17 -6.89
N ARG A 194 -17.95 -3.66 -5.71
CA ARG A 194 -17.07 -4.36 -4.76
C ARG A 194 -17.57 -4.14 -3.34
N THR A 195 -17.35 -5.13 -2.48
CA THR A 195 -17.48 -4.94 -1.02
C THR A 195 -16.27 -4.19 -0.49
N VAL A 196 -16.49 -3.35 0.52
CA VAL A 196 -15.42 -2.68 1.28
C VAL A 196 -15.66 -2.89 2.77
N THR A 197 -14.60 -2.86 3.58
CA THR A 197 -14.75 -2.97 5.03
C THR A 197 -15.49 -1.74 5.59
N PRO A 198 -16.15 -1.83 6.75
CA PRO A 198 -16.72 -0.68 7.43
C PRO A 198 -15.70 0.44 7.67
N ARG A 199 -14.45 0.07 7.94
CA ARG A 199 -13.35 1.03 8.13
C ARG A 199 -13.00 1.76 6.83
N HIS A 200 -12.88 1.04 5.71
CA HIS A 200 -12.65 1.65 4.39
C HIS A 200 -13.83 2.55 3.98
N ALA A 201 -15.07 2.13 4.22
CA ALA A 201 -16.26 2.97 4.00
C ALA A 201 -16.20 4.26 4.83
N GLY A 202 -15.84 4.15 6.12
CA GLY A 202 -15.63 5.30 6.99
C GLY A 202 -14.56 6.26 6.46
N ILE A 203 -13.42 5.75 6.01
CA ILE A 203 -12.36 6.56 5.38
C ILE A 203 -12.92 7.34 4.18
N LEU A 204 -13.59 6.66 3.24
CA LEU A 204 -14.15 7.29 2.04
C LEU A 204 -15.15 8.41 2.37
N VAL A 205 -15.99 8.22 3.39
CA VAL A 205 -16.91 9.25 3.89
C VAL A 205 -16.14 10.47 4.40
N GLN A 206 -15.08 10.28 5.17
CA GLN A 206 -14.27 11.38 5.69
C GLN A 206 -13.52 12.12 4.57
N LEU A 207 -12.97 11.40 3.59
CA LEU A 207 -12.30 12.01 2.44
C LEU A 207 -13.27 12.85 1.59
N ARG A 208 -14.51 12.38 1.41
CA ARG A 208 -15.57 13.16 0.74
C ARG A 208 -15.88 14.45 1.49
N THR A 209 -16.08 14.35 2.80
CA THR A 209 -16.44 15.51 3.64
C THR A 209 -15.33 16.56 3.65
N ALA A 210 -14.06 16.14 3.69
CA ALA A 210 -12.92 17.05 3.62
C ALA A 210 -12.74 17.70 2.23
N GLY A 211 -13.23 17.06 1.18
CA GLY A 211 -13.15 17.57 -0.19
C GLY A 211 -11.70 17.72 -0.70
N PRO A 212 -11.43 18.69 -1.59
CA PRO A 212 -10.13 18.85 -2.24
C PRO A 212 -8.97 19.18 -1.28
N ALA A 213 -9.27 19.78 -0.12
CA ALA A 213 -8.25 20.10 0.89
C ALA A 213 -7.62 18.83 1.48
N GLY A 214 -8.37 17.73 1.52
CA GLY A 214 -7.93 16.46 2.10
C GLY A 214 -7.70 16.49 3.61
N LEU A 215 -7.17 15.38 4.12
CA LEU A 215 -6.90 15.15 5.54
C LEU A 215 -5.45 14.70 5.75
N SER A 216 -4.84 15.15 6.84
CA SER A 216 -3.63 14.53 7.37
C SER A 216 -3.98 13.18 8.03
N ALA A 217 -2.96 12.36 8.32
CA ALA A 217 -3.15 11.12 9.08
C ALA A 217 -3.77 11.38 10.46
N GLU A 218 -3.34 12.43 11.15
CA GLU A 218 -3.89 12.84 12.44
C GLU A 218 -5.34 13.29 12.36
N ALA A 219 -5.68 14.10 11.34
CA ALA A 219 -7.05 14.56 11.15
C ALA A 219 -7.99 13.40 10.82
N LEU A 220 -7.52 12.45 9.99
CA LEU A 220 -8.27 11.25 9.67
C LEU A 220 -8.40 10.31 10.88
N SER A 221 -7.37 10.21 11.74
CA SER A 221 -7.45 9.49 13.02
C SER A 221 -8.55 10.07 13.92
N ARG A 222 -8.53 11.39 14.13
CA ARG A 222 -9.54 12.06 14.97
C ARG A 222 -10.95 11.87 14.44
N ALA A 223 -11.12 11.94 13.13
CA ALA A 223 -12.42 11.76 12.49
C ALA A 223 -12.96 10.31 12.56
N LEU A 224 -12.08 9.32 12.68
CA LEU A 224 -12.44 7.89 12.65
C LEU A 224 -12.46 7.21 14.02
N TYR A 225 -11.68 7.71 14.98
CA TYR A 225 -11.47 7.10 16.29
C TYR A 225 -11.72 8.07 17.45
N GLY A 226 -11.71 9.38 17.21
CA GLY A 226 -11.91 10.42 18.23
C GLY A 226 -10.62 11.11 18.69
N ASP A 227 -9.46 10.51 18.45
CA ASP A 227 -8.14 11.03 18.84
C ASP A 227 -7.07 10.87 17.73
N ALA A 228 -5.84 11.31 18.01
CA ALA A 228 -4.71 11.26 17.07
C ALA A 228 -3.75 10.07 17.28
N GLU A 229 -4.08 9.12 18.17
CA GLU A 229 -3.14 8.07 18.58
C GLU A 229 -3.08 6.91 17.58
N HIS A 230 -4.06 6.81 16.67
CA HIS A 230 -4.18 5.70 15.72
C HIS A 230 -3.49 5.92 14.36
N LEU A 231 -2.36 6.64 14.33
CA LEU A 231 -1.67 7.00 13.07
C LEU A 231 -1.20 5.79 12.25
N VAL A 232 -0.63 4.78 12.91
CA VAL A 232 -0.15 3.55 12.26
C VAL A 232 -1.32 2.81 11.63
N THR A 233 -2.40 2.64 12.37
CA THR A 233 -3.64 2.00 11.90
C THR A 233 -4.25 2.76 10.72
N VAL A 234 -4.35 4.09 10.80
CA VAL A 234 -4.86 4.92 9.70
C VAL A 234 -4.01 4.76 8.44
N ARG A 235 -2.68 4.85 8.57
CA ARG A 235 -1.77 4.69 7.43
C ARG A 235 -1.89 3.30 6.81
N ALA A 236 -2.02 2.26 7.64
CA ALA A 236 -2.20 0.88 7.19
C ALA A 236 -3.54 0.68 6.46
N GLU A 237 -4.65 1.18 7.01
CA GLU A 237 -5.98 1.12 6.38
C GLU A 237 -6.02 1.90 5.06
N VAL A 238 -5.43 3.09 5.00
CA VAL A 238 -5.34 3.84 3.74
C VAL A 238 -4.45 3.11 2.72
N SER A 239 -3.36 2.49 3.16
CA SER A 239 -2.51 1.65 2.30
C SER A 239 -3.31 0.49 1.69
N ARG A 240 -4.06 -0.25 2.52
CA ARG A 240 -4.96 -1.33 2.06
C ARG A 240 -6.04 -0.82 1.10
N LEU A 241 -6.67 0.30 1.43
CA LEU A 241 -7.65 0.95 0.56
C LEU A 241 -7.05 1.32 -0.81
N ARG A 242 -5.80 1.80 -0.84
CA ARG A 242 -5.09 2.10 -2.09
C ARG A 242 -4.68 0.88 -2.88
N ARG A 243 -4.40 -0.26 -2.25
CA ARG A 243 -4.22 -1.52 -2.99
C ARG A 243 -5.51 -1.91 -3.73
N LEU A 244 -6.67 -1.66 -3.10
CA LEU A 244 -7.98 -1.96 -3.69
C LEU A 244 -8.40 -0.96 -4.78
N LEU A 245 -8.21 0.34 -4.53
CA LEU A 245 -8.78 1.44 -5.33
C LEU A 245 -7.74 2.25 -6.12
N GLY A 246 -6.45 2.04 -5.87
CA GLY A 246 -5.38 2.67 -6.61
C GLY A 246 -5.32 4.18 -6.48
N ALA A 247 -5.21 4.85 -7.62
CA ALA A 247 -5.11 6.29 -7.76
C ALA A 247 -6.40 7.04 -7.37
N ILE A 248 -7.51 6.36 -7.09
CA ILE A 248 -8.75 7.00 -6.60
C ILE A 248 -8.50 7.77 -5.29
N VAL A 249 -7.56 7.30 -4.46
CA VAL A 249 -7.21 7.92 -3.18
C VAL A 249 -5.77 8.44 -3.23
N ASP A 250 -5.62 9.76 -3.16
CA ASP A 250 -4.35 10.45 -2.99
C ASP A 250 -3.87 10.37 -1.54
N THR A 251 -2.55 10.50 -1.30
CA THR A 251 -1.96 10.37 0.05
C THR A 251 -1.20 11.59 0.58
N ARG A 252 -1.17 12.69 -0.17
CA ARG A 252 -0.47 13.91 0.23
C ARG A 252 -1.28 15.16 -0.17
N PRO A 253 -2.18 15.66 0.70
CA PRO A 253 -2.86 14.97 1.81
C PRO A 253 -3.80 13.84 1.35
N TYR A 254 -4.38 13.08 2.29
CA TYR A 254 -5.39 12.06 1.98
C TYR A 254 -6.65 12.68 1.41
N ARG A 255 -7.03 12.35 0.19
CA ARG A 255 -8.25 12.87 -0.47
C ARG A 255 -8.68 11.97 -1.61
N LEU A 256 -9.90 12.18 -2.11
CA LEU A 256 -10.30 11.64 -3.41
C LEU A 256 -9.56 12.40 -4.51
N ALA A 257 -9.06 11.66 -5.50
CA ALA A 257 -8.34 12.24 -6.63
C ALA A 257 -9.25 13.15 -7.47
N ALA A 258 -8.64 14.11 -8.18
CA ALA A 258 -9.37 15.00 -9.06
C ALA A 258 -10.14 14.21 -10.15
N GLY A 259 -11.40 14.59 -10.39
CA GLY A 259 -12.27 13.88 -11.34
C GLY A 259 -12.94 12.62 -10.78
N VAL A 260 -12.78 12.35 -9.48
CA VAL A 260 -13.55 11.34 -8.73
C VAL A 260 -14.65 12.03 -7.93
N ASP A 261 -15.90 11.67 -8.22
CA ASP A 261 -17.08 12.13 -7.48
C ASP A 261 -17.60 10.98 -6.61
N LEU A 262 -17.80 11.18 -5.31
CA LEU A 262 -18.34 10.17 -4.38
C LEU A 262 -19.72 10.57 -3.83
N SER A 263 -20.72 9.72 -4.05
CA SER A 263 -22.04 9.76 -3.43
C SER A 263 -22.13 8.73 -2.31
N VAL A 264 -22.83 9.07 -1.22
CA VAL A 264 -22.99 8.17 -0.08
C VAL A 264 -24.48 7.99 0.21
N HIS A 265 -24.90 6.74 0.30
CA HIS A 265 -26.28 6.34 0.54
C HIS A 265 -26.33 5.47 1.81
N LYS A 266 -27.36 5.68 2.64
CA LYS A 266 -27.66 4.73 3.72
C LYS A 266 -28.42 3.56 3.10
N GLY A 267 -27.96 2.33 3.33
CA GLY A 267 -28.72 1.14 2.96
C GLY A 267 -30.10 1.20 3.59
N LEU A 268 -31.13 0.87 2.83
CA LEU A 268 -32.47 0.68 3.38
C LEU A 268 -32.39 -0.46 4.40
N GLU A 269 -32.62 -0.15 5.67
CA GLU A 269 -32.95 -1.20 6.64
C GLU A 269 -34.24 -1.85 6.14
N VAL A 270 -34.14 -3.08 5.65
CA VAL A 270 -35.31 -3.92 5.43
C VAL A 270 -35.85 -4.18 6.83
N GLY A 271 -36.82 -3.38 7.26
CA GLY A 271 -37.55 -3.58 8.49
C GLY A 271 -38.12 -5.00 8.51
N GLY A 272 -37.80 -5.73 9.57
CA GLY A 272 -38.44 -7.00 9.90
C GLY A 272 -39.87 -6.83 10.35
#